data_AF-A0A953TF95-F1
#
_entry.id   AF-A0A953TF95-F1
#
_cell.length_a   1.000
_cell.length_b   1.000
_cell.length_c   1.000
_cell.angle_alpha   90.00
_cell.angle_beta   90.00
_cell.angle_gamma   90.00
#
_symmetry.space_group_name_H-M   'P 1'
#
loop_
_entity.id
_entity.type
_entity.pdbx_description
1 polymer ?
#
loop_
_entity_poly.entity_id
_entity_poly.type
_entity_poly.pdbx_seq_one_letter_code
_entity_poly.pdbx_strand_id
1 'polypeptide(L)'
;MSISGSERRPGSGQSGQSLVETALLIPLVLLITFNAANFGYLFFVAVHLTSAPRSGVEYSIQGFASSGASALPSAGPSTTNTSVSWLTYQDMAGLAGSASAEVQVCSKTLGMSAAGTANCAQFPGGGSFPGPDADPEPAAFVLHRVDVRYTVTPLLPTGLFGLTLPASLTFHRQASMRAMD
;
A
#
# COMPACT_ATOMS: atom_id res chain seq x y z
N MET A 1 -32.22 -24.39 -79.32
CA MET A 1 -32.59 -25.22 -78.17
C MET A 1 -31.65 -24.85 -77.02
N SER A 2 -32.23 -24.68 -75.84
CA SER A 2 -31.78 -23.81 -74.74
C SER A 2 -30.41 -24.14 -74.12
N ILE A 3 -29.68 -23.09 -73.74
CA ILE A 3 -28.43 -23.07 -72.96
C ILE A 3 -28.80 -23.27 -71.49
N SER A 4 -28.26 -24.31 -70.82
CA SER A 4 -28.44 -24.54 -69.38
C SER A 4 -27.29 -23.93 -68.59
N GLY A 5 -27.64 -23.06 -67.64
CA GLY A 5 -26.76 -22.13 -66.96
C GLY A 5 -25.88 -22.75 -65.87
N SER A 6 -24.67 -22.23 -65.77
CA SER A 6 -23.70 -22.46 -64.70
C SER A 6 -24.18 -21.78 -63.41
N GLU A 7 -24.56 -22.58 -62.42
CA GLU A 7 -24.90 -22.13 -61.06
C GLU A 7 -23.62 -21.72 -60.31
N ARG A 8 -23.35 -20.40 -60.24
CA ARG A 8 -22.30 -19.86 -59.38
C ARG A 8 -22.82 -19.82 -57.94
N ARG A 9 -22.26 -20.65 -57.07
CA ARG A 9 -22.47 -20.57 -55.62
C ARG A 9 -21.87 -19.26 -55.08
N PRO A 10 -22.63 -18.43 -54.35
CA PRO A 10 -22.08 -17.24 -53.72
C PRO A 10 -21.17 -17.66 -52.57
N GLY A 11 -19.87 -17.42 -52.72
CA GLY A 11 -18.89 -17.51 -51.64
C GLY A 11 -19.06 -16.33 -50.69
N SER A 12 -20.00 -16.44 -49.75
CA SER A 12 -20.27 -15.39 -48.75
C SER A 12 -20.26 -16.00 -47.35
N GLY A 13 -19.30 -15.60 -46.51
CA GLY A 13 -19.39 -15.85 -45.07
C GLY A 13 -18.10 -15.72 -44.27
N GLN A 14 -16.95 -16.11 -44.82
CA GLN A 14 -15.74 -16.29 -43.99
C GLN A 14 -14.96 -15.00 -43.68
N SER A 15 -14.98 -14.00 -44.57
CA SER A 15 -14.16 -12.78 -44.39
C SER A 15 -14.65 -11.82 -43.30
N GLY A 16 -15.93 -11.92 -42.88
CA GLY A 16 -16.51 -11.05 -41.84
C GLY A 16 -16.59 -11.71 -40.46
N GLN A 17 -16.54 -13.04 -40.40
CA GLN A 17 -16.65 -13.80 -39.16
C GLN A 17 -15.49 -13.52 -38.19
N SER A 18 -14.25 -13.44 -38.72
CA SER A 18 -13.06 -13.16 -37.91
C SER A 18 -13.07 -11.76 -37.28
N LEU A 19 -13.65 -10.77 -37.97
CA LEU A 19 -13.82 -9.41 -37.44
C LEU A 19 -14.83 -9.39 -36.28
N VAL A 20 -15.94 -10.11 -36.41
CA VAL A 20 -16.97 -10.19 -35.37
C VAL A 20 -16.46 -10.97 -34.15
N GLU A 21 -15.73 -12.07 -34.36
CA GLU A 21 -15.11 -12.84 -33.28
C GLU A 21 -14.09 -12.00 -32.50
N THR A 22 -13.23 -11.26 -33.21
CA THR A 22 -12.25 -10.37 -32.56
C THR A 22 -12.94 -9.22 -31.84
N ALA A 23 -14.00 -8.63 -32.42
CA ALA A 23 -14.77 -7.56 -31.80
C ALA A 23 -15.45 -7.99 -30.49
N LEU A 24 -15.83 -9.27 -30.35
CA LEU A 24 -16.39 -9.83 -29.12
C LEU A 24 -15.32 -10.23 -28.10
N LEU A 25 -14.12 -10.61 -28.54
CA LEU A 25 -13.01 -10.97 -27.64
C LEU A 25 -12.30 -9.76 -27.02
N ILE A 26 -12.17 -8.64 -27.76
CA ILE A 26 -11.54 -7.41 -27.26
C ILE A 26 -12.10 -6.95 -25.89
N PRO A 27 -13.42 -6.80 -25.69
CA PRO A 27 -13.95 -6.36 -24.39
C PRO A 27 -13.65 -7.38 -23.27
N LEU A 28 -13.61 -8.67 -23.57
CA LEU A 28 -13.28 -9.72 -22.60
C LEU A 28 -11.80 -9.67 -22.20
N VAL A 29 -10.89 -9.51 -23.16
CA VAL A 29 -9.45 -9.38 -22.90
C VAL A 29 -9.13 -8.09 -22.14
N LEU A 30 -9.80 -6.98 -22.48
CA LEU A 30 -9.66 -5.71 -21.76
C LEU A 30 -10.13 -5.84 -20.31
N LEU A 31 -11.27 -6.50 -20.08
CA LEU A 31 -11.78 -6.76 -18.73
C LEU A 31 -10.75 -7.55 -17.91
N ILE A 32 -10.20 -8.65 -18.45
CA ILE A 32 -9.20 -9.46 -17.74
C ILE A 32 -7.93 -8.66 -17.47
N THR A 33 -7.44 -7.90 -18.44
CA THR A 33 -6.19 -7.13 -18.33
C THR A 33 -6.30 -6.01 -17.30
N PHE A 34 -7.42 -5.28 -17.28
CA PHE A 34 -7.68 -4.24 -16.28
C PHE A 34 -7.84 -4.83 -14.88
N ASN A 35 -8.47 -6.01 -14.78
CA ASN A 35 -8.56 -6.73 -13.52
C ASN A 35 -7.18 -7.17 -13.01
N ALA A 36 -6.37 -7.74 -13.88
CA ALA A 36 -5.00 -8.13 -13.57
C ALA A 36 -4.13 -6.95 -13.13
N ALA A 37 -4.29 -5.77 -13.74
CA ALA A 37 -3.56 -4.57 -13.35
C ALA A 37 -3.93 -4.10 -11.93
N ASN A 38 -5.21 -4.05 -11.58
CA ASN A 38 -5.65 -3.69 -10.22
C ASN A 38 -5.20 -4.73 -9.18
N PHE A 39 -5.21 -6.02 -9.52
CA PHE A 39 -4.68 -7.07 -8.64
C PHE A 39 -3.17 -6.97 -8.46
N GLY A 40 -2.42 -6.69 -9.53
CA GLY A 40 -0.98 -6.44 -9.47
C GLY A 40 -0.66 -5.23 -8.59
N TYR A 41 -1.45 -4.16 -8.70
CA TYR A 41 -1.33 -2.99 -7.84
C TYR A 41 -1.60 -3.32 -6.36
N LEU A 42 -2.58 -4.17 -6.05
CA LEU A 42 -2.83 -4.61 -4.67
C LEU A 42 -1.60 -5.33 -4.08
N PHE A 43 -0.92 -6.16 -4.87
CA PHE A 43 0.31 -6.81 -4.43
C PHE A 43 1.45 -5.80 -4.22
N PHE A 44 1.57 -4.82 -5.12
CA PHE A 44 2.52 -3.72 -4.98
C PHE A 44 2.30 -2.94 -3.67
N VAL A 45 1.04 -2.58 -3.37
CA VAL A 45 0.65 -1.97 -2.09
C VAL A 45 1.08 -2.85 -0.92
N ALA A 46 0.82 -4.16 -0.96
CA ALA A 46 1.16 -5.07 0.13
C ALA A 46 2.66 -5.10 0.43
N VAL A 47 3.52 -5.08 -0.58
CA VAL A 47 4.98 -5.02 -0.41
C VAL A 47 5.39 -3.74 0.32
N HIS A 48 4.94 -2.59 -0.16
CA HIS A 48 5.26 -1.29 0.46
C HIS A 48 4.76 -1.20 1.91
N LEU A 49 3.55 -1.68 2.19
CA LEU A 49 2.99 -1.70 3.56
C LEU A 49 3.74 -2.65 4.51
N THR A 50 4.44 -3.65 3.99
CA THR A 50 5.27 -4.54 4.84
C THR A 50 6.66 -3.97 5.10
N SER A 51 7.24 -3.23 4.16
CA SER A 51 8.56 -2.63 4.32
C SER A 51 8.51 -1.31 5.10
N ALA A 52 7.54 -0.45 4.84
CA ALA A 52 7.45 0.89 5.42
C ALA A 52 7.51 0.94 6.96
N PRO A 53 6.66 0.21 7.72
CA PRO A 53 6.74 0.24 9.18
C PRO A 53 8.05 -0.39 9.68
N ARG A 54 8.62 -1.36 8.95
CA ARG A 54 9.88 -2.01 9.32
C ARG A 54 11.06 -1.04 9.22
N SER A 55 11.20 -0.34 8.09
CA SER A 55 12.26 0.67 7.91
C SER A 55 12.11 1.81 8.92
N GLY A 56 10.87 2.27 9.16
CA GLY A 56 10.58 3.31 10.13
C GLY A 56 11.00 2.92 11.55
N VAL A 57 10.60 1.74 12.02
CA VAL A 57 10.94 1.29 13.37
C VAL A 57 12.45 1.00 13.50
N GLU A 58 13.08 0.44 12.45
CA GLU A 58 14.53 0.22 12.42
C GLU A 58 15.30 1.54 12.59
N TYR A 59 14.91 2.57 11.84
CA TYR A 59 15.48 3.90 12.03
C TYR A 59 15.25 4.41 13.45
N SER A 60 14.05 4.23 14.02
CA SER A 60 13.72 4.71 15.37
C SER A 60 14.58 4.09 16.48
N ILE A 61 15.09 2.87 16.29
CA ILE A 61 15.92 2.17 17.29
C ILE A 61 17.43 2.38 17.08
N GLN A 62 17.87 2.90 15.93
CA GLN A 62 19.30 3.12 15.68
C GLN A 62 19.92 4.14 16.64
N GLY A 63 19.13 5.06 17.19
CA GLY A 63 19.60 6.04 18.17
C GLY A 63 20.88 6.76 17.71
N PHE A 64 21.89 6.79 18.58
CA PHE A 64 23.20 7.39 18.31
C PHE A 64 24.11 6.57 17.39
N ALA A 65 23.71 5.36 16.98
CA ALA A 65 24.49 4.54 16.06
C ALA A 65 24.42 5.03 14.60
N SER A 66 23.50 5.95 14.28
CA SER A 66 23.43 6.56 12.96
C SER A 66 24.50 7.65 12.77
N SER A 67 25.14 7.69 11.60
CA SER A 67 26.26 8.59 11.33
C SER A 67 25.84 10.05 11.44
N GLY A 68 26.45 10.79 12.37
CA GLY A 68 26.13 12.21 12.61
C GLY A 68 24.93 12.46 13.52
N ALA A 69 24.38 11.43 14.19
CA ALA A 69 23.31 11.62 15.15
C ALA A 69 23.80 12.29 16.44
N SER A 70 23.20 13.44 16.74
CA SER A 70 23.35 14.16 18.01
C SER A 70 22.18 13.92 18.97
N ALA A 71 21.12 13.24 18.51
CA ALA A 71 19.92 12.94 19.27
C ALA A 71 19.22 11.69 18.70
N LEU A 72 18.30 11.12 19.46
CA LEU A 72 17.43 10.05 18.99
C LEU A 72 16.51 10.56 17.87
N PRO A 73 16.15 9.71 16.90
CA PRO A 73 15.21 10.06 15.83
C PRO A 73 13.87 10.56 16.36
N SER A 74 13.45 11.73 15.88
CA SER A 74 12.13 12.28 16.21
C SER A 74 11.03 11.43 15.56
N ALA A 75 9.92 11.21 16.26
CA ALA A 75 8.77 10.50 15.71
C ALA A 75 8.15 11.23 14.49
N GLY A 76 8.23 12.56 14.46
CA GLY A 76 7.75 13.41 13.36
C GLY A 76 8.32 14.82 13.40
N PRO A 77 7.79 15.76 12.61
CA PRO A 77 6.66 15.62 11.68
C PRO A 77 7.05 14.95 10.34
N SER A 78 6.06 14.53 9.56
CA SER A 78 6.22 13.88 8.24
C SER A 78 6.81 14.78 7.14
N THR A 79 7.27 15.99 7.47
CA THR A 79 7.93 16.94 6.57
C THR A 79 9.44 17.01 6.80
N THR A 80 9.95 16.43 7.89
CA THR A 80 11.37 16.47 8.26
C THR A 80 12.05 15.16 7.91
N ASN A 81 13.09 15.21 7.05
CA ASN A 81 13.80 14.03 6.54
C ASN A 81 14.61 13.23 7.57
N THR A 82 14.72 13.72 8.80
CA THR A 82 15.32 13.02 9.95
C THR A 82 14.28 12.45 10.91
N SER A 83 13.01 12.39 10.51
CA SER A 83 11.92 11.83 11.32
C SER A 83 11.51 10.44 10.86
N VAL A 84 11.06 9.64 11.82
CA VAL A 84 10.58 8.27 11.58
C VAL A 84 9.35 8.26 10.66
N SER A 85 8.40 9.17 10.89
CA SER A 85 7.21 9.27 10.04
C SER A 85 7.55 9.68 8.61
N TRP A 86 8.46 10.63 8.37
CA TRP A 86 8.86 11.00 7.01
C TRP A 86 9.46 9.82 6.24
N LEU A 87 10.36 9.05 6.85
CA LEU A 87 10.95 7.87 6.22
C LEU A 87 9.88 6.82 5.89
N THR A 88 8.94 6.61 6.81
CA THR A 88 7.80 5.70 6.62
C THR A 88 6.91 6.16 5.45
N TYR A 89 6.70 7.47 5.30
CA TYR A 89 5.97 8.03 4.15
C TYR A 89 6.73 7.92 2.84
N GLN A 90 8.04 8.12 2.86
CA GLN A 90 8.88 7.99 1.68
C GLN A 90 8.83 6.57 1.12
N ASP A 91 8.85 5.56 2.00
CA ASP A 91 8.68 4.16 1.63
C ASP A 91 7.31 3.88 0.99
N MET A 92 6.30 4.70 1.23
CA MET A 92 4.96 4.59 0.62
C MET A 92 4.72 5.56 -0.53
N ALA A 93 5.68 6.41 -0.90
CA ALA A 93 5.46 7.51 -1.85
C ALA A 93 5.01 7.03 -3.24
N GLY A 94 5.36 5.80 -3.62
CA GLY A 94 4.94 5.17 -4.88
C GLY A 94 3.49 4.69 -4.92
N LEU A 95 2.76 4.72 -3.80
CA LEU A 95 1.37 4.30 -3.73
C LEU A 95 0.43 5.44 -4.15
N ALA A 96 -0.58 5.12 -4.96
CA ALA A 96 -1.66 6.05 -5.29
C ALA A 96 -2.43 6.42 -4.02
N GLY A 97 -2.59 7.72 -3.74
CA GLY A 97 -3.23 8.16 -2.50
C GLY A 97 -2.37 7.96 -1.24
N SER A 98 -1.04 7.84 -1.37
CA SER A 98 -0.11 7.79 -0.22
C SER A 98 -0.26 8.98 0.75
N ALA A 99 -0.73 10.12 0.26
CA ALA A 99 -1.03 11.31 1.08
C ALA A 99 -2.19 11.09 2.09
N SER A 100 -3.05 10.08 1.88
CA SER A 100 -4.10 9.69 2.82
C SER A 100 -3.73 8.50 3.69
N ALA A 101 -2.48 8.02 3.60
CA ALA A 101 -1.99 7.06 4.59
C ALA A 101 -1.87 7.77 5.95
N GLU A 102 -2.04 7.00 7.01
CA GLU A 102 -1.84 7.44 8.38
C GLU A 102 -0.71 6.60 8.98
N VAL A 103 0.16 7.24 9.75
CA VAL A 103 1.29 6.60 10.41
C VAL A 103 1.24 6.93 11.89
N GLN A 104 1.30 5.92 12.76
CA GLN A 104 1.52 6.09 14.18
C GLN A 104 2.94 5.64 14.53
N VAL A 105 3.64 6.46 15.29
CA VAL A 105 4.98 6.16 15.79
C VAL A 105 4.95 6.19 17.31
N CYS A 106 5.27 5.05 17.92
CA CYS A 106 5.50 4.92 19.35
C CYS A 106 7.00 4.82 19.61
N SER A 107 7.54 5.81 20.31
CA SER A 107 8.97 5.94 20.55
C SER A 107 9.23 6.58 21.90
N LYS A 108 10.33 6.20 22.55
CA LYS A 108 10.76 6.82 23.81
C LYS A 108 11.05 8.32 23.68
N THR A 109 11.29 8.83 22.46
CA THR A 109 11.43 10.27 22.19
C THR A 109 10.16 11.07 22.46
N LEU A 110 9.00 10.42 22.50
CA LEU A 110 7.72 11.01 22.88
C LEU A 110 7.44 10.90 24.40
N GLY A 111 8.41 10.38 25.15
CA GLY A 111 8.28 10.03 26.56
C GLY A 111 7.70 8.65 26.78
N MET A 112 7.59 8.29 28.05
CA MET A 112 7.11 7.00 28.51
C MET A 112 5.83 7.18 29.33
N SER A 113 4.90 6.24 29.20
CA SER A 113 3.74 6.17 30.08
C SER A 113 4.16 5.67 31.47
N ALA A 114 3.29 5.85 32.46
CA ALA A 114 3.49 5.32 33.81
C ALA A 114 3.58 3.77 33.84
N ALA A 115 3.10 3.10 32.79
CA ALA A 115 3.18 1.65 32.62
C ALA A 115 4.48 1.18 31.94
N GLY A 116 5.43 2.08 31.66
CA GLY A 116 6.69 1.73 31.01
C GLY A 116 6.58 1.52 29.50
N THR A 117 5.48 1.94 28.87
CA THR A 117 5.30 1.86 27.41
C THR A 117 5.66 3.17 26.73
N ALA A 118 6.23 3.10 25.52
CA ALA A 118 6.52 4.29 24.71
C ALA A 118 5.24 5.03 24.32
N ASN A 119 5.24 6.36 24.47
CA ASN A 119 4.14 7.19 24.00
C ASN A 119 4.08 7.19 22.47
N CYS A 120 2.88 7.37 21.92
CA CYS A 120 2.62 7.34 20.48
C CYS A 120 2.14 8.69 19.97
N ALA A 121 2.58 9.06 18.77
CA ALA A 121 2.09 10.20 18.00
C ALA A 121 1.66 9.75 16.60
N GLN A 122 0.69 10.45 16.02
CA GLN A 122 0.10 10.13 14.73
C GLN A 122 0.37 11.24 13.71
N PHE A 123 0.62 10.83 12.46
CA PHE A 123 0.96 11.71 11.36
C PHE A 123 0.27 11.21 10.09
N PRO A 124 -0.53 12.01 9.36
CA PRO A 124 -1.24 13.17 9.89
C PRO A 124 -2.15 12.73 11.06
N GLY A 125 -2.38 13.62 12.03
CA GLY A 125 -3.26 13.29 13.16
C GLY A 125 -4.69 13.02 12.72
N GLY A 126 -5.41 12.12 13.42
CA GLY A 126 -6.82 11.81 13.15
C GLY A 126 -7.13 10.33 12.96
N GLY A 127 -6.10 9.49 12.82
CA GLY A 127 -6.26 8.04 12.69
C GLY A 127 -6.65 7.34 13.98
N SER A 128 -7.38 6.23 13.86
CA SER A 128 -7.60 5.29 14.96
C SER A 128 -6.64 4.11 14.80
N PHE A 129 -5.73 3.99 15.76
CA PHE A 129 -4.75 2.92 15.86
C PHE A 129 -4.94 2.18 17.17
N PRO A 130 -4.60 0.87 17.23
CA PRO A 130 -4.52 0.14 18.49
C PRO A 130 -3.57 0.85 19.46
N GLY A 131 -3.87 0.77 20.76
CA GLY A 131 -2.94 1.25 21.78
C GLY A 131 -1.62 0.47 21.72
N PRO A 132 -0.50 1.06 22.18
CA PRO A 132 0.76 0.33 22.28
C PRO A 132 0.61 -0.87 23.21
N ASP A 133 1.17 -2.01 22.83
CA ASP A 133 1.13 -3.21 23.68
C ASP A 133 1.90 -2.94 24.98
N ALA A 134 1.43 -3.52 26.08
CA ALA A 134 2.15 -3.48 27.35
C ALA A 134 3.50 -4.19 27.19
N ASP A 135 4.57 -3.53 27.63
CA ASP A 135 5.91 -4.12 27.62
C ASP A 135 6.17 -4.82 28.96
N PRO A 136 6.31 -6.16 29.00
CA PRO A 136 6.56 -6.89 30.24
C PRO A 136 8.01 -6.77 30.73
N GLU A 137 8.87 -6.02 30.03
CA GLU A 137 10.31 -5.95 30.31
C GLU A 137 10.77 -4.75 31.13
N PRO A 138 11.95 -4.84 31.77
CA PRO A 138 12.53 -3.74 32.53
C PRO A 138 12.95 -2.57 31.62
N ALA A 139 12.92 -1.35 32.17
CA ALA A 139 13.07 -0.06 31.49
C ALA A 139 14.35 0.17 30.66
N ALA A 140 15.29 -0.79 30.61
CA ALA A 140 16.50 -0.71 29.79
C ALA A 140 16.25 -1.02 28.30
N PHE A 141 15.19 -1.79 28.00
CA PHE A 141 14.78 -2.09 26.63
C PHE A 141 13.37 -1.56 26.44
N VAL A 142 13.21 -0.56 25.57
CA VAL A 142 11.89 0.01 25.29
C VAL A 142 11.42 -0.48 23.93
N LEU A 143 10.20 -1.02 23.88
CA LEU A 143 9.56 -1.35 22.62
C LEU A 143 9.17 -0.09 21.83
N HIS A 144 9.82 0.09 20.69
CA HIS A 144 9.39 1.05 19.67
C HIS A 144 8.43 0.36 18.71
N ARG A 145 7.44 1.10 18.21
CA ARG A 145 6.44 0.60 17.25
C ARG A 145 6.18 1.64 16.18
N VAL A 146 6.01 1.18 14.94
CA VAL A 146 5.47 1.98 13.85
C VAL A 146 4.29 1.23 13.24
N ASP A 147 3.16 1.91 13.18
CA ASP A 147 1.94 1.43 12.55
C ASP A 147 1.63 2.26 11.32
N VAL A 148 1.15 1.58 10.28
CA VAL A 148 0.75 2.18 9.01
C VAL A 148 -0.66 1.71 8.71
N ARG A 149 -1.53 2.69 8.48
CA ARG A 149 -2.89 2.47 8.00
C ARG A 149 -3.05 3.10 6.63
N TYR A 150 -3.43 2.30 5.64
CA TYR A 150 -3.60 2.77 4.27
C TYR A 150 -4.86 2.18 3.66
N THR A 151 -5.65 3.04 3.01
CA THR A 151 -6.85 2.65 2.28
C THR A 151 -6.52 2.58 0.80
N VAL A 152 -6.68 1.39 0.23
CA VAL A 152 -6.35 1.14 -1.18
C VAL A 152 -7.32 1.89 -2.07
N THR A 153 -6.79 2.82 -2.85
CA THR A 153 -7.51 3.41 -3.98
C THR A 153 -7.17 2.60 -5.23
N PRO A 154 -8.15 1.94 -5.89
CA PRO A 154 -7.87 1.20 -7.12
C PRO A 154 -7.41 2.17 -8.23
N LEU A 155 -6.48 1.71 -9.08
CA LEU A 155 -5.97 2.53 -10.19
C LEU A 155 -7.05 2.82 -11.22
N LEU A 156 -7.89 1.82 -11.49
CA LEU A 156 -9.03 1.94 -12.38
C LEU A 156 -10.32 2.00 -11.54
N PRO A 157 -11.06 3.12 -11.57
CA PRO A 157 -12.28 3.28 -10.78
C PRO A 157 -13.34 2.25 -11.18
N THR A 158 -14.17 1.86 -10.22
CA THR A 158 -15.29 0.94 -10.44
C THR A 158 -16.28 1.52 -11.46
N GLY A 159 -16.51 0.81 -12.57
CA GLY A 159 -17.31 1.30 -13.71
C GLY A 159 -17.74 0.18 -14.66
N LEU A 160 -17.92 0.47 -15.96
CA LEU A 160 -18.50 -0.43 -16.97
C LEU A 160 -17.79 -1.81 -17.11
N PHE A 161 -16.55 -1.93 -16.65
CA PHE A 161 -15.76 -3.18 -16.60
C PHE A 161 -15.54 -3.68 -15.16
N GLY A 162 -16.52 -3.40 -14.30
CA GLY A 162 -16.61 -3.63 -12.85
C GLY A 162 -15.57 -4.57 -12.26
N LEU A 163 -14.56 -3.97 -11.65
CA LEU A 163 -13.65 -4.66 -10.73
C LEU A 163 -14.33 -4.81 -9.37
N THR A 164 -14.29 -6.02 -8.85
CA THR A 164 -14.89 -6.49 -7.58
C THR A 164 -14.05 -6.17 -6.35
N LEU A 165 -13.02 -5.33 -6.47
CA LEU A 165 -12.28 -4.88 -5.29
C LEU A 165 -13.22 -4.01 -4.44
N PRO A 166 -13.44 -4.36 -3.15
CA PRO A 166 -14.22 -3.51 -2.27
C PRO A 166 -13.65 -2.09 -2.29
N ALA A 167 -14.52 -1.09 -2.48
CA ALA A 167 -14.14 0.31 -2.69
C ALA A 167 -13.49 0.99 -1.45
N SER A 168 -13.07 0.22 -0.45
CA SER A 168 -12.55 0.70 0.83
C SER A 168 -11.76 -0.39 1.58
N LEU A 169 -10.87 -1.09 0.89
CA LEU A 169 -9.93 -2.01 1.55
C LEU A 169 -8.90 -1.21 2.35
N THR A 170 -9.07 -1.13 3.66
CA THR A 170 -8.08 -0.55 4.57
C THR A 170 -7.18 -1.64 5.15
N PHE A 171 -5.88 -1.48 4.97
CA PHE A 171 -4.87 -2.34 5.57
C PHE A 171 -4.22 -1.63 6.75
N HIS A 172 -4.01 -2.40 7.81
CA HIS A 172 -3.20 -2.01 8.96
C HIS A 172 -1.99 -2.93 9.02
N ARG A 173 -0.79 -2.35 9.06
CA ARG A 173 0.47 -3.08 9.27
C ARG A 173 1.26 -2.42 10.37
N GLN A 174 1.89 -3.24 11.19
CA GLN A 174 2.68 -2.80 12.33
C GLN A 174 4.02 -3.52 12.34
N ALA A 175 5.05 -2.82 12.78
CA ALA A 175 6.33 -3.39 13.12
C ALA A 175 6.78 -2.85 14.47
N SER A 176 7.35 -3.71 15.29
CA SER A 176 7.92 -3.34 16.59
C SER A 176 9.33 -3.89 16.72
N MET A 177 10.21 -3.10 17.31
CA MET A 177 11.59 -3.47 17.59
C MET A 177 12.01 -2.84 18.92
N ARG A 178 13.03 -3.43 19.54
CA ARG A 178 13.53 -2.94 20.84
C ARG A 178 14.68 -1.99 20.63
N ALA A 179 14.58 -0.82 21.24
CA ALA A 179 15.69 0.10 21.37
C ALA A 179 16.47 -0.22 22.66
N MET A 180 17.78 -0.38 22.53
CA MET A 180 18.71 -0.22 23.65
C MET A 180 19.08 1.27 23.76
N ASP A 181 19.22 1.77 24.98
CA ASP A 181 19.92 3.02 25.30
C ASP A 181 21.01 2.75 26.33
#